data_AF-A0AAW5FHI8-F1
#
_entry.id   AF-A0AAW5FHI8-F1
#
_cell.length_a   1.000
_cell.length_b   1.000
_cell.length_c   1.000
_cell.angle_alpha   90.00
_cell.angle_beta   90.00
_cell.angle_gamma   90.00
#
_symmetry.space_group_name_H-M   'P 1'
#
loop_
_entity.id
_entity.type
_entity.pdbx_description
1 polymer ?
#
loop_
_entity_poly.entity_id
_entity_poly.type
_entity_poly.pdbx_seq_one_letter_code
_entity_poly.pdbx_strand_id
1 'polypeptide(L)'
;MNIKFSRRRFLTTSAGALGAVAMPHLSRAADRPAVTHGVQSGDVTVDSGVVWARTDRPAQMLVEVATTESFRDARALPPIAALPDSDFTAKMLIENLPGGQDIFYRVRFRDLSHTAVEGEPVTGRFRTAPADRRDVSFVWGGDVAGQGWGINPDDGGMFTFSAMRKHRPDFFLHSGDTIYADGPIQSEVKLADGKIWKNVTIPEKAKVAETLDEYRAAHKYNFTDDNLRAFNAEVPIFVQWDDHEVTNNWSLSKELPATYKERDIALLAARASRAFHEMYPMRESIVEPGRVYRQISYGPHLDVFVLDERSYRGPNGPNLETVYDPASYFLGPDQIAWLKRGLLNSRATWKVIASDMPLSLVVSDTPKGGSEAIAQGDGPVRGREFEIADILRFIKMAPVSNTVWLTADVHYAAAHYYDPNKAQFQDFEPFWEFVSGPLHAGTFGPNALDNTFGPEVRFVKAPGKDNQNLPPSAGMQFFGHVKIDGASGQMTVTLCDRADVALWSTTLDPKPA
;
A
#
# COMPACT_ATOMS: atom_id res chain seq x y z
N MET A 1 74.09 7.70 -45.46
CA MET A 1 73.41 8.74 -46.26
C MET A 1 72.57 9.58 -45.30
N ASN A 2 73.04 10.76 -44.91
CA ASN A 2 72.36 11.62 -43.92
C ASN A 2 71.18 12.36 -44.57
N ILE A 3 69.95 11.92 -44.28
CA ILE A 3 68.74 12.61 -44.75
C ILE A 3 68.41 13.73 -43.75
N LYS A 4 68.71 14.98 -44.13
CA LYS A 4 68.24 16.19 -43.44
C LYS A 4 66.77 16.45 -43.80
N PHE A 5 65.87 16.40 -42.82
CA PHE A 5 64.50 16.88 -43.00
C PHE A 5 64.48 18.43 -42.95
N SER A 6 63.94 19.08 -43.99
CA SER A 6 63.75 20.53 -43.98
C SER A 6 62.45 20.89 -43.23
N ARG A 7 62.47 22.00 -42.47
CA ARG A 7 61.32 22.53 -41.70
C ARG A 7 60.04 22.70 -42.53
N ARG A 8 60.15 22.80 -43.86
CA ARG A 8 59.03 23.00 -44.79
C ARG A 8 58.22 21.72 -45.07
N ARG A 9 58.78 20.52 -44.83
CA ARG A 9 58.07 19.24 -45.02
C ARG A 9 57.30 18.78 -43.78
N PHE A 10 57.66 19.28 -42.59
CA PHE A 10 56.97 18.98 -41.32
C PHE A 10 55.60 19.69 -41.22
N LEU A 11 55.50 20.91 -41.78
CA LEU A 11 54.27 21.71 -41.78
C LEU A 11 53.23 21.25 -42.81
N THR A 12 53.63 20.51 -43.84
CA THR A 12 52.70 19.93 -44.84
C THR A 12 52.11 18.59 -44.42
N THR A 13 52.75 17.85 -43.50
CA THR A 13 52.23 16.59 -42.94
C THR A 13 51.39 16.77 -41.68
N SER A 14 51.35 17.97 -41.10
CA SER A 14 50.57 18.28 -39.89
C SER A 14 49.21 18.93 -40.18
N ALA A 15 48.89 19.28 -41.43
CA ALA A 15 47.59 19.81 -41.83
C ALA A 15 46.57 18.72 -42.25
N GLY A 16 46.97 17.44 -42.30
CA GLY A 16 46.11 16.33 -42.77
C GLY A 16 45.57 15.40 -41.69
N ALA A 17 45.84 15.65 -40.40
CA ALA A 17 45.54 14.71 -39.31
C ALA A 17 44.74 15.31 -38.14
N LEU A 18 44.02 16.42 -38.35
CA LEU A 18 43.10 17.02 -37.37
C LEU A 18 41.67 17.20 -37.92
N GLY A 19 41.34 16.50 -39.00
CA GLY A 19 39.96 16.29 -39.42
C GLY A 19 39.33 15.12 -38.66
N ALA A 20 39.35 15.16 -37.33
CA ALA A 20 38.34 14.42 -36.58
C ALA A 20 37.02 15.08 -36.96
N VAL A 21 36.23 14.41 -37.79
CA VAL A 21 34.82 14.75 -37.97
C VAL A 21 34.22 14.69 -36.58
N ALA A 22 34.12 15.83 -35.91
CA ALA A 22 33.22 16.01 -34.79
C ALA A 22 31.83 15.85 -35.40
N MET A 23 31.40 14.60 -35.55
CA MET A 23 30.01 14.27 -35.77
C MET A 23 29.28 14.95 -34.62
N PRO A 24 28.38 15.91 -34.88
CA PRO A 24 27.56 16.42 -33.81
C PRO A 24 26.91 15.20 -33.16
N HIS A 25 27.21 14.95 -31.88
CA HIS A 25 26.45 13.99 -31.11
C HIS A 25 25.02 14.51 -31.14
N LEU A 26 24.19 13.98 -32.04
CA LEU A 26 22.76 14.16 -31.97
C LEU A 26 22.38 13.70 -30.57
N SER A 27 22.02 14.67 -29.71
CA SER A 27 21.56 14.37 -28.38
C SER A 27 20.27 13.57 -28.51
N ARG A 28 20.38 12.25 -28.36
CA ARG A 28 19.25 11.32 -28.29
C ARG A 28 18.54 11.39 -26.93
N ALA A 29 18.71 12.47 -26.17
CA ALA A 29 18.11 12.60 -24.84
C ALA A 29 16.58 12.49 -24.91
N ALA A 30 15.94 13.04 -25.95
CA ALA A 30 14.50 12.89 -26.17
C ALA A 30 14.07 11.47 -26.62
N ASP A 31 15.01 10.70 -27.17
CA ASP A 31 14.76 9.32 -27.62
C ASP A 31 14.87 8.32 -26.46
N ARG A 32 15.44 8.72 -25.32
CA ARG A 32 15.62 7.85 -24.14
C ARG A 32 14.29 7.65 -23.41
N PRO A 33 13.83 6.40 -23.22
CA PRO A 33 12.69 6.13 -22.35
C PRO A 33 12.98 6.58 -20.92
N ALA A 34 12.02 7.24 -20.27
CA ALA A 34 12.18 7.77 -18.92
C ALA A 34 11.41 6.94 -17.90
N VAL A 35 11.88 6.90 -16.65
CA VAL A 35 11.08 6.45 -15.50
C VAL A 35 10.16 7.61 -15.08
N THR A 36 8.84 7.43 -15.11
CA THR A 36 7.91 8.57 -14.96
C THR A 36 7.30 8.72 -13.56
N HIS A 37 7.18 7.63 -12.79
CA HIS A 37 6.45 7.61 -11.51
C HIS A 37 7.32 7.09 -10.35
N GLY A 38 8.64 7.23 -10.48
CA GLY A 38 9.60 6.65 -9.54
C GLY A 38 9.69 5.13 -9.64
N VAL A 39 10.25 4.53 -8.61
CA VAL A 39 10.41 3.09 -8.44
C VAL A 39 9.77 2.66 -7.13
N GLN A 40 9.33 1.41 -7.07
CA GLN A 40 8.73 0.84 -5.87
C GLN A 40 9.27 -0.58 -5.64
N SER A 41 9.21 -1.03 -4.39
CA SER A 41 9.43 -2.42 -4.03
C SER A 41 8.32 -2.95 -3.13
N GLY A 42 8.09 -4.25 -3.09
CA GLY A 42 7.02 -4.85 -2.30
C GLY A 42 7.16 -6.37 -2.20
N ASP A 43 6.30 -6.97 -1.37
CA ASP A 43 6.27 -8.41 -1.07
C ASP A 43 7.68 -9.01 -0.83
N VAL A 44 8.47 -8.27 -0.05
CA VAL A 44 9.83 -8.61 0.36
C VAL A 44 9.80 -9.71 1.41
N THR A 45 10.59 -10.76 1.20
CA THR A 45 10.76 -11.91 2.10
C THR A 45 12.24 -12.07 2.45
N VAL A 46 12.61 -13.22 3.01
CA VAL A 46 13.99 -13.52 3.43
C VAL A 46 15.00 -13.54 2.29
N ASP A 47 14.56 -13.81 1.06
CA ASP A 47 15.45 -14.05 -0.08
C ASP A 47 14.95 -13.43 -1.40
N SER A 48 13.86 -12.66 -1.35
CA SER A 48 13.23 -12.15 -2.55
C SER A 48 12.43 -10.87 -2.30
N GLY A 49 12.10 -10.18 -3.38
CA GLY A 49 11.28 -8.98 -3.39
C GLY A 49 10.85 -8.60 -4.81
N VAL A 50 9.73 -7.92 -4.96
CA VAL A 50 9.25 -7.43 -6.26
C VAL A 50 9.70 -5.99 -6.42
N VAL A 51 10.27 -5.65 -7.58
CA VAL A 51 10.52 -4.25 -7.98
C VAL A 51 9.58 -3.85 -9.11
N TRP A 52 9.12 -2.60 -9.05
CA TRP A 52 8.21 -2.01 -10.02
C TRP A 52 8.75 -0.69 -10.54
N ALA A 53 8.53 -0.43 -11.83
CA ALA A 53 8.67 0.89 -12.41
C ALA A 53 7.71 1.05 -13.60
N ARG A 54 7.46 2.30 -13.98
CA ARG A 54 6.71 2.67 -15.19
C ARG A 54 7.52 3.59 -16.08
N THR A 55 7.42 3.39 -17.38
CA THR A 55 8.05 4.26 -18.39
C THR A 55 7.04 5.05 -19.22
N ASP A 56 7.51 5.95 -20.07
CA ASP A 56 6.70 6.84 -20.91
C ASP A 56 6.29 6.23 -22.27
N ARG A 57 6.89 5.09 -22.66
CA ARG A 57 6.71 4.46 -23.97
C ARG A 57 7.06 2.97 -23.95
N PRO A 58 6.73 2.17 -24.99
CA PRO A 58 7.19 0.78 -25.07
C PRO A 58 8.71 0.67 -24.89
N ALA A 59 9.17 -0.09 -23.88
CA ALA A 59 10.58 -0.22 -23.55
C ALA A 59 10.89 -1.57 -22.89
N GLN A 60 12.17 -1.86 -22.67
CA GLN A 60 12.62 -2.92 -21.78
C GLN A 60 13.07 -2.33 -20.44
N MET A 61 12.53 -2.85 -19.34
CA MET A 61 13.01 -2.56 -17.99
C MET A 61 14.31 -3.33 -17.75
N LEU A 62 15.38 -2.60 -17.43
CA LEU A 62 16.66 -3.13 -17.00
C LEU A 62 16.78 -2.92 -15.50
N VAL A 63 17.08 -3.99 -14.76
CA VAL A 63 17.25 -3.96 -13.31
C VAL A 63 18.63 -4.47 -12.95
N GLU A 64 19.33 -3.71 -12.12
CA GLU A 64 20.54 -4.16 -11.43
C GLU A 64 20.30 -4.14 -9.94
N VAL A 65 20.76 -5.19 -9.25
CA VAL A 65 20.65 -5.35 -7.80
C VAL A 65 22.03 -5.49 -7.18
N ALA A 66 22.24 -4.89 -6.02
CA ALA A 66 23.51 -4.86 -5.32
C ALA A 66 23.29 -4.95 -3.81
N THR A 67 24.28 -5.45 -3.08
CA THR A 67 24.27 -5.43 -1.62
C THR A 67 25.01 -4.22 -1.04
N THR A 68 25.57 -3.39 -1.91
CA THR A 68 26.23 -2.14 -1.57
C THR A 68 25.61 -0.96 -2.32
N GLU A 69 25.45 0.17 -1.64
CA GLU A 69 24.90 1.41 -2.24
C GLU A 69 25.74 1.91 -3.43
N SER A 70 27.04 1.60 -3.43
CA SER A 70 27.94 1.95 -4.53
C SER A 70 27.77 1.09 -5.79
N PHE A 71 26.92 0.05 -5.76
CA PHE A 71 26.73 -0.90 -6.86
C PHE A 71 28.03 -1.60 -7.32
N ARG A 72 29.03 -1.76 -6.43
CA ARG A 72 30.32 -2.41 -6.78
C ARG A 72 30.16 -3.90 -7.07
N ASP A 73 29.15 -4.51 -6.47
CA ASP A 73 28.78 -5.92 -6.56
C ASP A 73 27.48 -6.11 -7.36
N ALA A 74 27.14 -5.15 -8.23
CA ALA A 74 25.88 -5.19 -8.97
C ALA A 74 25.76 -6.43 -9.86
N ARG A 75 24.60 -7.06 -9.77
CA ARG A 75 24.14 -8.13 -10.66
C ARG A 75 23.02 -7.58 -11.55
N ALA A 76 23.23 -7.58 -12.86
CA ALA A 76 22.19 -7.30 -13.83
C ALA A 76 21.24 -8.50 -13.97
N LEU A 77 19.95 -8.22 -14.03
CA LEU A 77 18.90 -9.21 -14.23
C LEU A 77 18.43 -9.21 -15.70
N PRO A 78 17.83 -10.31 -16.18
CA PRO A 78 17.26 -10.35 -17.52
C PRO A 78 16.21 -9.26 -17.72
N PRO A 79 16.24 -8.50 -18.83
CA PRO A 79 15.26 -7.45 -19.09
C PRO A 79 13.85 -8.02 -19.26
N ILE A 80 12.85 -7.26 -18.81
CA ILE A 80 11.44 -7.55 -19.07
C ILE A 80 10.79 -6.39 -19.84
N ALA A 81 9.73 -6.68 -20.59
CA ALA A 81 9.06 -5.69 -21.40
C ALA A 81 8.09 -4.83 -20.56
N ALA A 82 8.04 -3.54 -20.86
CA ALA A 82 7.02 -2.61 -20.42
C ALA A 82 6.24 -2.17 -21.66
N LEU A 83 5.00 -2.63 -21.80
CA LEU A 83 4.21 -2.54 -23.04
C LEU A 83 2.92 -1.74 -22.82
N PRO A 84 2.26 -1.25 -23.89
CA PRO A 84 1.01 -0.50 -23.78
C PRO A 84 -0.08 -1.24 -22.97
N ASP A 85 -0.13 -2.57 -23.08
CA ASP A 85 -1.15 -3.38 -22.42
C ASP A 85 -1.10 -3.25 -20.89
N SER A 86 0.07 -3.02 -20.29
CA SER A 86 0.25 -2.80 -18.85
C SER A 86 0.40 -1.31 -18.49
N ASP A 87 -0.01 -0.38 -19.35
CA ASP A 87 0.29 1.06 -19.21
C ASP A 87 1.79 1.32 -19.00
N PHE A 88 2.63 0.55 -19.69
CA PHE A 88 4.09 0.64 -19.61
C PHE A 88 4.66 0.40 -18.20
N THR A 89 3.91 -0.27 -17.32
CA THR A 89 4.44 -0.78 -16.07
C THR A 89 5.18 -2.10 -16.29
N ALA A 90 6.19 -2.34 -15.46
CA ALA A 90 6.92 -3.60 -15.41
C ALA A 90 7.20 -3.97 -13.95
N LYS A 91 6.97 -5.23 -13.61
CA LYS A 91 7.20 -5.83 -12.29
C LYS A 91 8.18 -6.98 -12.43
N MET A 92 9.21 -7.01 -11.59
CA MET A 92 10.20 -8.09 -11.58
C MET A 92 10.33 -8.66 -10.18
N LEU A 93 10.04 -9.97 -10.04
CA LEU A 93 10.42 -10.72 -8.86
C LEU A 93 11.93 -10.96 -8.91
N ILE A 94 12.61 -10.50 -7.86
CA ILE A 94 14.04 -10.74 -7.64
C ILE A 94 14.15 -11.85 -6.61
N GLU A 95 14.94 -12.88 -6.92
CA GLU A 95 15.15 -14.04 -6.04
C GLU A 95 16.63 -14.26 -5.74
N ASN A 96 16.90 -15.12 -4.77
CA ASN A 96 18.22 -15.50 -4.28
C ASN A 96 19.00 -14.31 -3.71
N LEU A 97 18.30 -13.45 -2.96
CA LEU A 97 18.88 -12.35 -2.20
C LEU A 97 19.39 -12.85 -0.84
N PRO A 98 20.44 -12.23 -0.28
CA PRO A 98 20.87 -12.51 1.08
C PRO A 98 19.83 -11.99 2.09
N GLY A 99 19.48 -12.80 3.09
CA GLY A 99 18.51 -12.42 4.11
C GLY A 99 19.05 -11.42 5.13
N GLY A 100 18.15 -10.60 5.68
CA GLY A 100 18.45 -9.57 6.67
C GLY A 100 19.35 -8.43 6.19
N GLN A 101 19.55 -8.26 4.87
CA GLN A 101 20.48 -7.29 4.30
C GLN A 101 19.77 -6.16 3.55
N ASP A 102 20.40 -4.97 3.54
CA ASP A 102 20.01 -3.89 2.64
C ASP A 102 20.36 -4.28 1.19
N ILE A 103 19.34 -4.27 0.34
CA ILE A 103 19.44 -4.50 -1.10
C ILE A 103 19.18 -3.18 -1.80
N PHE A 104 20.12 -2.77 -2.63
CA PHE A 104 20.01 -1.61 -3.49
C PHE A 104 19.68 -2.08 -4.90
N TYR A 105 18.74 -1.40 -5.54
CA TYR A 105 18.38 -1.69 -6.92
C TYR A 105 18.35 -0.42 -7.73
N ARG A 106 18.71 -0.50 -9.02
CA ARG A 106 18.51 0.60 -9.96
C ARG A 106 17.76 0.10 -11.17
N VAL A 107 16.77 0.88 -11.58
CA VAL A 107 15.93 0.61 -12.73
C VAL A 107 16.22 1.66 -13.78
N ARG A 108 16.39 1.23 -15.03
CA ARG A 108 16.35 2.12 -16.20
C ARG A 108 15.60 1.43 -17.32
N PHE A 109 15.20 2.22 -18.31
CA PHE A 109 14.51 1.70 -19.48
C PHE A 109 15.36 1.85 -20.74
N ARG A 110 15.22 0.88 -21.64
CA ARG A 110 15.89 0.85 -22.93
C ARG A 110 14.89 0.72 -24.05
N ASP A 111 15.10 1.46 -25.14
CA ASP A 111 14.22 1.40 -26.31
C ASP A 111 14.15 -0.02 -26.90
N LEU A 112 12.95 -0.46 -27.30
CA LEU A 112 12.73 -1.81 -27.85
C LEU A 112 13.41 -2.01 -29.22
N SER A 113 13.45 -0.96 -30.03
CA SER A 113 13.95 -0.99 -31.40
C SER A 113 15.43 -0.61 -31.51
N HIS A 114 15.93 0.20 -30.56
CA HIS A 114 17.28 0.73 -30.54
C HIS A 114 17.92 0.48 -29.17
N THR A 115 18.47 -0.70 -28.96
CA THR A 115 19.07 -1.10 -27.67
C THR A 115 20.29 -0.28 -27.23
N ALA A 116 20.84 0.60 -28.08
CA ALA A 116 21.85 1.57 -27.65
C ALA A 116 21.26 2.81 -26.94
N VAL A 117 19.93 2.95 -26.91
CA VAL A 117 19.22 4.09 -26.34
C VAL A 117 18.64 3.68 -24.97
N GLU A 118 19.36 4.03 -23.92
CA GLU A 118 18.99 3.78 -22.52
C GLU A 118 18.73 5.09 -21.78
N GLY A 119 17.70 5.10 -20.93
CA GLY A 119 17.36 6.19 -20.03
C GLY A 119 18.22 6.26 -18.78
N GLU A 120 18.02 7.34 -18.02
CA GLU A 120 18.71 7.55 -16.75
C GLU A 120 18.21 6.55 -15.68
N PRO A 121 19.11 6.02 -14.84
CA PRO A 121 18.73 5.09 -13.78
C PRO A 121 18.04 5.83 -12.62
N VAL A 122 17.02 5.19 -12.07
CA VAL A 122 16.40 5.56 -10.79
C VAL A 122 16.70 4.47 -9.78
N THR A 123 17.22 4.86 -8.63
CA THR A 123 17.64 3.95 -7.56
C THR A 123 16.55 3.82 -6.51
N GLY A 124 16.38 2.62 -5.97
CA GLY A 124 15.71 2.38 -4.72
C GLY A 124 16.45 1.39 -3.85
N ARG A 125 15.91 1.12 -2.67
CA ARG A 125 16.44 0.12 -1.73
C ARG A 125 15.31 -0.53 -0.95
N PHE A 126 15.59 -1.70 -0.42
CA PHE A 126 14.78 -2.35 0.61
C PHE A 126 15.67 -3.22 1.49
N ARG A 127 15.13 -3.70 2.61
CA ARG A 127 15.79 -4.71 3.44
C ARG A 127 15.03 -6.03 3.31
N THR A 128 15.71 -7.11 2.96
CA THR A 128 15.11 -8.45 3.01
C THR A 128 14.76 -8.83 4.44
N ALA A 129 13.74 -9.65 4.62
CA ALA A 129 13.40 -10.19 5.93
C ALA A 129 14.60 -10.92 6.56
N PRO A 130 14.76 -10.87 7.89
CA PRO A 130 15.88 -11.56 8.53
C PRO A 130 15.66 -13.07 8.57
N ALA A 131 16.74 -13.84 8.44
CA ALA A 131 16.71 -15.29 8.68
C ALA A 131 16.74 -15.63 10.19
N ASP A 132 17.39 -14.77 10.98
CA ASP A 132 17.54 -14.91 12.43
C ASP A 132 16.71 -13.88 13.20
N ARG A 133 16.63 -14.03 14.52
CA ARG A 133 15.96 -13.05 15.39
C ARG A 133 16.73 -11.71 15.35
N ARG A 134 16.03 -10.64 15.01
CA ARG A 134 16.48 -9.24 15.11
C ARG A 134 15.29 -8.32 15.31
N ASP A 135 15.58 -7.06 15.57
CA ASP A 135 14.56 -6.02 15.59
C ASP A 135 13.85 -5.94 14.24
N VAL A 136 12.53 -5.86 14.27
CA VAL A 136 11.68 -5.59 13.09
C VAL A 136 10.94 -4.30 13.34
N SER A 137 10.87 -3.40 12.35
CA SER A 137 10.10 -2.16 12.47
C SER A 137 9.32 -1.87 11.21
N PHE A 138 8.02 -1.59 11.31
CA PHE A 138 7.19 -1.28 10.15
C PHE A 138 6.15 -0.23 10.50
N VAL A 139 5.63 0.46 9.50
CA VAL A 139 4.55 1.45 9.64
C VAL A 139 3.28 0.94 8.96
N TRP A 140 2.10 1.41 9.36
CA TRP A 140 0.84 1.06 8.72
C TRP A 140 -0.15 2.23 8.67
N GLY A 141 -1.08 2.18 7.73
CA GLY A 141 -2.18 3.13 7.56
C GLY A 141 -2.92 2.94 6.23
N GLY A 142 -3.94 3.75 5.99
CA GLY A 142 -4.71 3.77 4.74
C GLY A 142 -5.10 5.19 4.32
N ASP A 143 -6.00 5.29 3.33
CA ASP A 143 -6.72 6.53 3.00
C ASP A 143 -5.83 7.66 2.43
N VAL A 144 -5.61 7.62 1.11
CA VAL A 144 -4.72 8.54 0.39
C VAL A 144 -5.42 9.26 -0.76
N ALA A 145 -5.46 10.60 -0.66
CA ALA A 145 -6.04 11.53 -1.62
C ALA A 145 -7.57 11.47 -1.76
N GLY A 146 -8.27 11.36 -0.62
CA GLY A 146 -9.73 11.23 -0.53
C GLY A 146 -10.50 12.49 -0.14
N GLN A 147 -11.82 12.44 -0.33
CA GLN A 147 -12.80 13.47 0.10
C GLN A 147 -12.51 14.91 -0.36
N GLY A 148 -11.83 15.05 -1.50
CA GLY A 148 -11.46 16.33 -2.10
C GLY A 148 -10.08 16.85 -1.69
N TRP A 149 -9.34 16.12 -0.85
CA TRP A 149 -8.00 16.49 -0.37
C TRP A 149 -6.91 15.72 -1.12
N GLY A 150 -6.51 16.25 -2.27
CA GLY A 150 -5.39 15.74 -3.06
C GLY A 150 -4.03 16.33 -2.66
N ILE A 151 -3.10 16.32 -3.61
CA ILE A 151 -1.75 16.86 -3.43
C ILE A 151 -1.82 18.39 -3.41
N ASN A 152 -1.41 19.00 -2.29
CA ASN A 152 -1.26 20.45 -2.17
C ASN A 152 0.21 20.82 -1.89
N PRO A 153 0.95 21.33 -2.88
CA PRO A 153 2.35 21.74 -2.70
C PRO A 153 2.53 22.86 -1.68
N ASP A 154 1.54 23.74 -1.51
CA ASP A 154 1.59 24.84 -0.53
C ASP A 154 1.55 24.32 0.92
N ASP A 155 1.05 23.09 1.14
CA ASP A 155 1.03 22.37 2.42
C ASP A 155 2.12 21.27 2.52
N GLY A 156 3.04 21.23 1.55
CA GLY A 156 4.14 20.25 1.52
C GLY A 156 3.79 18.89 0.92
N GLY A 157 2.67 18.78 0.19
CA GLY A 157 2.23 17.54 -0.47
C GLY A 157 1.77 16.47 0.52
N MET A 158 1.99 15.20 0.19
CA MET A 158 1.66 14.06 1.07
C MET A 158 2.71 13.85 2.17
N PHE A 159 2.93 14.88 2.99
CA PHE A 159 3.98 14.95 4.01
C PHE A 159 4.01 13.77 5.00
N THR A 160 2.88 13.10 5.25
CA THR A 160 2.81 11.93 6.15
C THR A 160 3.78 10.83 5.71
N PHE A 161 3.97 10.61 4.41
CA PHE A 161 4.96 9.65 3.89
C PHE A 161 6.40 10.05 4.24
N SER A 162 6.71 11.36 4.28
CA SER A 162 8.01 11.86 4.72
C SER A 162 8.23 11.63 6.21
N ALA A 163 7.19 11.83 7.04
CA ALA A 163 7.22 11.50 8.46
C ALA A 163 7.50 10.00 8.70
N MET A 164 6.72 9.13 8.05
CA MET A 164 6.93 7.68 8.10
C MET A 164 8.33 7.26 7.64
N ARG A 165 8.86 7.87 6.56
CA ARG A 165 10.20 7.55 6.01
C ARG A 165 11.32 7.74 7.04
N LYS A 166 11.21 8.71 7.94
CA LYS A 166 12.24 9.02 8.95
C LYS A 166 12.51 7.85 9.90
N HIS A 167 11.51 7.00 10.11
CA HIS A 167 11.65 5.79 10.94
C HIS A 167 12.50 4.69 10.28
N ARG A 168 12.82 4.82 8.98
CA ARG A 168 13.46 3.79 8.16
C ARG A 168 12.82 2.40 8.37
N PRO A 169 11.48 2.29 8.24
CA PRO A 169 10.81 1.03 8.46
C PRO A 169 11.28 -0.03 7.45
N ASP A 170 11.24 -1.28 7.87
CA ASP A 170 11.48 -2.47 7.07
C ASP A 170 10.47 -2.59 5.92
N PHE A 171 9.22 -2.20 6.17
CA PHE A 171 8.15 -2.12 5.18
C PHE A 171 7.00 -1.22 5.66
N PHE A 172 6.07 -0.94 4.75
CA PHE A 172 4.81 -0.25 4.99
C PHE A 172 3.64 -1.18 4.66
N LEU A 173 2.72 -1.33 5.60
CA LEU A 173 1.45 -2.02 5.39
C LEU A 173 0.37 -0.98 5.01
N HIS A 174 -0.07 -1.00 3.76
CA HIS A 174 -1.12 -0.10 3.28
C HIS A 174 -2.47 -0.83 3.32
N SER A 175 -3.36 -0.40 4.20
CA SER A 175 -4.65 -1.05 4.48
C SER A 175 -5.78 -0.58 3.57
N GLY A 176 -5.51 -0.34 2.28
CA GLY A 176 -6.52 0.11 1.32
C GLY A 176 -6.73 1.62 1.21
N ASP A 177 -7.70 2.02 0.38
CA ASP A 177 -7.99 3.40 0.01
C ASP A 177 -6.78 4.15 -0.57
N THR A 178 -6.12 3.48 -1.51
CA THR A 178 -4.90 3.94 -2.15
C THR A 178 -5.10 5.07 -3.15
N ILE A 179 -6.33 5.32 -3.66
CA ILE A 179 -6.56 6.28 -4.77
C ILE A 179 -7.82 7.14 -4.75
N TYR A 180 -8.92 6.73 -4.10
CA TYR A 180 -10.24 7.38 -4.26
C TYR A 180 -10.64 7.57 -5.73
N ALA A 181 -10.81 6.45 -6.44
CA ALA A 181 -11.19 6.43 -7.86
C ALA A 181 -12.52 7.17 -8.13
N ASP A 182 -13.36 7.27 -7.12
CA ASP A 182 -14.71 7.83 -7.11
C ASP A 182 -14.81 9.15 -6.35
N GLY A 183 -13.69 9.70 -5.87
CA GLY A 183 -13.60 10.98 -5.17
C GLY A 183 -13.04 12.08 -6.07
N PRO A 184 -13.88 12.88 -6.75
CA PRO A 184 -13.43 14.03 -7.52
C PRO A 184 -12.66 15.04 -6.68
N ILE A 185 -11.55 15.53 -7.22
CA ILE A 185 -10.68 16.53 -6.61
C ILE A 185 -10.88 17.86 -7.33
N GLN A 186 -11.43 18.84 -6.62
CA GLN A 186 -11.54 20.21 -7.11
C GLN A 186 -10.17 20.90 -7.03
N SER A 187 -9.86 21.79 -7.96
CA SER A 187 -8.58 22.54 -7.96
C SER A 187 -8.40 23.40 -6.72
N GLU A 188 -9.49 23.95 -6.18
CA GLU A 188 -9.48 24.79 -5.00
C GLU A 188 -10.63 24.43 -4.07
N VAL A 189 -10.35 24.36 -2.77
CA VAL A 189 -11.35 24.16 -1.72
C VAL A 189 -11.18 25.25 -0.66
N LYS A 190 -12.26 25.97 -0.35
CA LYS A 190 -12.25 27.00 0.69
C LYS A 190 -12.34 26.34 2.07
N LEU A 191 -11.38 26.66 2.93
CA LEU A 191 -11.30 26.15 4.29
C LEU A 191 -12.13 26.99 5.26
N ALA A 192 -12.49 26.41 6.41
CA ALA A 192 -13.26 27.09 7.45
C ALA A 192 -12.53 28.32 8.03
N ASP A 193 -11.20 28.30 8.07
CA ASP A 193 -10.36 29.42 8.52
C ASP A 193 -10.16 30.52 7.46
N GLY A 194 -10.81 30.39 6.30
CA GLY A 194 -10.76 31.34 5.20
C GLY A 194 -9.59 31.16 4.23
N LYS A 195 -8.66 30.23 4.51
CA LYS A 195 -7.61 29.86 3.55
C LYS A 195 -8.18 29.04 2.38
N ILE A 196 -7.37 28.86 1.34
CA ILE A 196 -7.69 28.04 0.18
C ILE A 196 -6.71 26.87 0.13
N TRP A 197 -7.24 25.66 0.11
CA TRP A 197 -6.49 24.46 -0.24
C TRP A 197 -6.42 24.35 -1.76
N LYS A 198 -5.23 24.12 -2.31
CA LYS A 198 -5.01 24.06 -3.77
C LYS A 198 -4.51 22.69 -4.17
N ASN A 199 -5.36 21.93 -4.84
CA ASN A 199 -4.99 20.63 -5.35
C ASN A 199 -4.25 20.76 -6.67
N VAL A 200 -3.18 19.98 -6.83
CA VAL A 200 -2.77 19.50 -8.15
C VAL A 200 -3.92 18.68 -8.71
N THR A 201 -4.28 18.91 -9.97
CA THR A 201 -5.40 18.22 -10.63
C THR A 201 -4.95 17.60 -11.94
N ILE A 202 -5.62 16.51 -12.30
CA ILE A 202 -5.61 15.90 -13.63
C ILE A 202 -7.06 15.70 -14.09
N PRO A 203 -7.34 15.70 -15.40
CA PRO A 203 -8.71 15.56 -15.92
C PRO A 203 -9.47 14.36 -15.34
N GLU A 204 -8.78 13.22 -15.16
CA GLU A 204 -9.35 11.98 -14.69
C GLU A 204 -9.80 12.04 -13.22
N LYS A 205 -9.16 12.89 -12.39
CA LYS A 205 -9.56 13.13 -11.00
C LYS A 205 -10.63 14.23 -10.87
N ALA A 206 -11.12 14.82 -11.96
CA ALA A 206 -12.23 15.77 -11.92
C ALA A 206 -13.62 15.08 -11.92
N LYS A 207 -13.65 13.75 -12.05
CA LYS A 207 -14.86 12.92 -12.03
C LYS A 207 -14.57 11.55 -11.42
N VAL A 208 -15.60 10.71 -11.34
CA VAL A 208 -15.44 9.28 -11.01
C VAL A 208 -14.72 8.54 -12.15
N ALA A 209 -13.86 7.59 -11.80
CA ALA A 209 -13.21 6.70 -12.73
C ALA A 209 -14.19 5.64 -13.23
N GLU A 210 -14.20 5.41 -14.54
CA GLU A 210 -15.11 4.47 -15.19
C GLU A 210 -14.34 3.59 -16.18
N THR A 211 -13.32 4.15 -16.82
CA THR A 211 -12.45 3.45 -17.77
C THR A 211 -11.17 2.94 -17.10
N LEU A 212 -10.54 1.92 -17.69
CA LEU A 212 -9.26 1.41 -17.21
C LEU A 212 -8.19 2.51 -17.13
N ASP A 213 -8.14 3.42 -18.11
CA ASP A 213 -7.16 4.50 -18.13
C ASP A 213 -7.41 5.54 -17.03
N GLU A 214 -8.68 5.77 -16.64
CA GLU A 214 -9.03 6.62 -15.51
C GLU A 214 -8.62 5.99 -14.17
N TYR A 215 -8.85 4.67 -13.98
CA TYR A 215 -8.35 3.95 -12.80
C TYR A 215 -6.82 3.98 -12.73
N ARG A 216 -6.12 3.74 -13.85
CA ARG A 216 -4.66 3.89 -13.95
C ARG A 216 -4.22 5.31 -13.62
N ALA A 217 -4.92 6.32 -14.10
CA ALA A 217 -4.62 7.73 -13.84
C ALA A 217 -4.78 8.08 -12.35
N ALA A 218 -5.75 7.50 -11.66
CA ALA A 218 -5.94 7.70 -10.22
C ALA A 218 -4.74 7.19 -9.39
N HIS A 219 -4.17 6.02 -9.72
CA HIS A 219 -2.92 5.55 -9.09
C HIS A 219 -1.73 6.46 -9.46
N LYS A 220 -1.57 6.77 -10.74
CA LYS A 220 -0.47 7.62 -11.24
C LYS A 220 -0.48 9.01 -10.61
N TYR A 221 -1.66 9.57 -10.34
CA TYR A 221 -1.82 10.87 -9.67
C TYR A 221 -1.08 10.89 -8.34
N ASN A 222 -1.27 9.87 -7.49
CA ASN A 222 -0.59 9.80 -6.20
C ASN A 222 0.94 9.69 -6.39
N PHE A 223 1.40 8.94 -7.39
CA PHE A 223 2.84 8.84 -7.72
C PHE A 223 3.44 10.12 -8.33
N THR A 224 2.66 11.19 -8.50
CA THR A 224 3.21 12.50 -8.83
C THR A 224 3.76 13.25 -7.61
N ASP A 225 3.35 12.87 -6.40
CA ASP A 225 3.81 13.47 -5.14
C ASP A 225 5.27 13.09 -4.82
N ASP A 226 6.08 14.08 -4.43
CA ASP A 226 7.49 13.88 -4.14
C ASP A 226 7.74 13.08 -2.86
N ASN A 227 6.90 13.25 -1.83
CA ASN A 227 7.06 12.51 -0.57
C ASN A 227 6.73 11.03 -0.78
N LEU A 228 5.66 10.73 -1.51
CA LEU A 228 5.28 9.35 -1.82
C LEU A 228 6.32 8.66 -2.70
N ARG A 229 6.82 9.31 -3.76
CA ARG A 229 7.90 8.74 -4.59
C ARG A 229 9.17 8.46 -3.79
N ALA A 230 9.58 9.40 -2.93
CA ALA A 230 10.77 9.23 -2.10
C ALA A 230 10.60 8.11 -1.06
N PHE A 231 9.39 7.96 -0.52
CA PHE A 231 9.04 6.86 0.38
C PHE A 231 9.09 5.51 -0.32
N ASN A 232 8.40 5.36 -1.46
CA ASN A 232 8.34 4.11 -2.22
C ASN A 232 9.70 3.64 -2.75
N ALA A 233 10.62 4.57 -3.00
CA ALA A 233 11.99 4.24 -3.39
C ALA A 233 12.79 3.56 -2.26
N GLU A 234 12.38 3.67 -1.00
CA GLU A 234 13.14 3.17 0.16
C GLU A 234 12.40 2.18 1.07
N VAL A 235 11.08 2.18 1.02
CA VAL A 235 10.22 1.40 1.91
C VAL A 235 9.36 0.46 1.06
N PRO A 236 9.54 -0.87 1.20
CA PRO A 236 8.67 -1.85 0.57
C PRO A 236 7.22 -1.66 0.98
N ILE A 237 6.29 -1.78 0.05
CA ILE A 237 4.86 -1.76 0.33
C ILE A 237 4.29 -3.18 0.35
N PHE A 238 3.60 -3.52 1.44
CA PHE A 238 2.66 -4.64 1.52
C PHE A 238 1.27 -4.05 1.35
N VAL A 239 0.82 -4.02 0.10
CA VAL A 239 -0.44 -3.34 -0.27
C VAL A 239 -1.63 -4.28 -0.10
N GLN A 240 -2.72 -3.71 0.40
CA GLN A 240 -4.09 -4.21 0.40
C GLN A 240 -4.97 -3.16 -0.30
N TRP A 241 -6.13 -3.56 -0.85
CA TRP A 241 -7.15 -2.63 -1.31
C TRP A 241 -8.28 -2.51 -0.28
N ASP A 242 -9.11 -1.50 -0.46
CA ASP A 242 -10.42 -1.38 0.15
C ASP A 242 -11.43 -0.95 -0.93
N ASP A 243 -12.51 -0.25 -0.61
CA ASP A 243 -13.56 0.08 -1.58
C ASP A 243 -13.16 1.14 -2.58
N HIS A 244 -12.42 2.17 -2.17
CA HIS A 244 -12.14 3.34 -2.98
C HIS A 244 -11.15 3.08 -4.13
N GLU A 245 -10.59 1.87 -4.22
CA GLU A 245 -9.97 1.35 -5.44
C GLU A 245 -10.99 1.18 -6.58
N VAL A 246 -12.26 0.88 -6.24
CA VAL A 246 -13.37 0.70 -7.19
C VAL A 246 -14.35 1.87 -7.09
N THR A 247 -15.01 2.00 -5.94
CA THR A 247 -15.98 3.05 -5.56
C THR A 247 -16.39 2.86 -4.10
N ASN A 248 -16.73 3.95 -3.40
CA ASN A 248 -17.19 3.96 -2.01
C ASN A 248 -18.20 2.84 -1.71
N ASN A 249 -17.92 2.10 -0.64
CA ASN A 249 -18.67 0.98 -0.10
C ASN A 249 -18.92 -0.11 -1.16
N TRP A 250 -17.87 -0.52 -1.85
CA TRP A 250 -17.96 -1.51 -2.94
C TRP A 250 -18.31 -2.91 -2.42
N SER A 251 -19.33 -3.48 -3.05
CA SER A 251 -19.61 -4.91 -3.14
C SER A 251 -20.16 -5.21 -4.54
N LEU A 252 -20.21 -6.49 -4.95
CA LEU A 252 -20.77 -6.85 -6.26
C LEU A 252 -22.28 -6.58 -6.39
N SER A 253 -22.97 -6.25 -5.30
CA SER A 253 -24.36 -5.81 -5.32
C SER A 253 -24.53 -4.29 -5.37
N LYS A 254 -23.45 -3.51 -5.47
CA LYS A 254 -23.52 -2.05 -5.37
C LYS A 254 -24.35 -1.45 -6.50
N GLU A 255 -25.35 -0.66 -6.12
CA GLU A 255 -26.04 0.23 -7.04
C GLU A 255 -25.27 1.54 -7.17
N LEU A 256 -24.75 1.80 -8.36
CA LEU A 256 -23.95 2.99 -8.63
C LEU A 256 -24.82 4.26 -8.69
N PRO A 257 -24.38 5.39 -8.10
CA PRO A 257 -25.12 6.64 -8.10
C PRO A 257 -25.17 7.30 -9.48
N ALA A 258 -26.05 8.31 -9.61
CA ALA A 258 -26.33 9.04 -10.86
C ALA A 258 -25.10 9.61 -11.58
N THR A 259 -24.02 9.85 -10.83
CA THR A 259 -22.74 10.39 -11.29
C THR A 259 -21.99 9.48 -12.25
N TYR A 260 -22.24 8.17 -12.19
CA TYR A 260 -21.65 7.20 -13.12
C TYR A 260 -22.47 7.10 -14.41
N LYS A 261 -21.79 6.99 -15.55
CA LYS A 261 -22.38 6.62 -16.84
C LYS A 261 -22.37 5.11 -17.02
N GLU A 262 -21.24 4.47 -16.68
CA GLU A 262 -21.14 3.01 -16.57
C GLU A 262 -21.86 2.54 -15.30
N ARG A 263 -22.77 1.57 -15.43
CA ARG A 263 -23.57 1.07 -14.30
C ARG A 263 -23.33 -0.40 -13.97
N ASP A 264 -22.45 -1.05 -14.72
CA ASP A 264 -21.97 -2.39 -14.40
C ASP A 264 -20.84 -2.32 -13.37
N ILE A 265 -21.18 -2.61 -12.10
CA ILE A 265 -20.20 -2.64 -11.01
C ILE A 265 -19.13 -3.73 -11.22
N ALA A 266 -19.47 -4.86 -11.84
CA ALA A 266 -18.49 -5.92 -12.10
C ALA A 266 -17.46 -5.47 -13.15
N LEU A 267 -17.90 -4.71 -14.15
CA LEU A 267 -16.99 -4.11 -15.13
C LEU A 267 -16.07 -3.05 -14.52
N LEU A 268 -16.60 -2.20 -13.61
CA LEU A 268 -15.78 -1.23 -12.87
C LEU A 268 -14.75 -1.95 -11.99
N ALA A 269 -15.19 -2.95 -11.21
CA ALA A 269 -14.30 -3.76 -10.37
C ALA A 269 -13.21 -4.46 -11.18
N ALA A 270 -13.52 -5.02 -12.35
CA ALA A 270 -12.53 -5.65 -13.22
C ALA A 270 -11.47 -4.66 -13.76
N ARG A 271 -11.89 -3.43 -14.10
CA ARG A 271 -10.98 -2.35 -14.54
C ARG A 271 -10.10 -1.86 -13.40
N ALA A 272 -10.70 -1.61 -12.24
CA ALA A 272 -10.02 -1.21 -11.01
C ALA A 272 -8.99 -2.24 -10.56
N SER A 273 -9.39 -3.52 -10.46
CA SER A 273 -8.51 -4.62 -10.08
C SER A 273 -7.31 -4.72 -11.02
N ARG A 274 -7.53 -4.65 -12.34
CA ARG A 274 -6.42 -4.63 -13.31
C ARG A 274 -5.46 -3.46 -13.06
N ALA A 275 -5.98 -2.25 -12.88
CA ALA A 275 -5.14 -1.08 -12.61
C ALA A 275 -4.35 -1.24 -11.31
N PHE A 276 -4.99 -1.71 -10.24
CA PHE A 276 -4.35 -1.96 -8.95
C PHE A 276 -3.16 -2.93 -9.08
N HIS A 277 -3.37 -4.08 -9.73
CA HIS A 277 -2.31 -5.08 -9.95
C HIS A 277 -1.21 -4.62 -10.92
N GLU A 278 -1.50 -3.68 -11.82
CA GLU A 278 -0.50 -3.08 -12.70
C GLU A 278 0.39 -2.06 -11.95
N MET A 279 -0.12 -1.41 -10.90
CA MET A 279 0.49 -0.24 -10.26
C MET A 279 1.30 -0.54 -9.00
N TYR A 280 1.11 -1.71 -8.37
CA TYR A 280 1.80 -2.08 -7.14
C TYR A 280 2.75 -3.29 -7.30
N PRO A 281 3.90 -3.30 -6.58
CA PRO A 281 4.89 -4.38 -6.59
C PRO A 281 4.46 -5.59 -5.75
N MET A 282 3.32 -6.19 -6.09
CA MET A 282 2.79 -7.39 -5.44
C MET A 282 3.10 -8.65 -6.26
N ARG A 283 3.32 -9.77 -5.58
CA ARG A 283 3.48 -11.09 -6.21
C ARG A 283 2.16 -11.54 -6.81
N GLU A 284 2.24 -12.14 -7.99
CA GLU A 284 1.06 -12.72 -8.64
C GLU A 284 0.81 -14.13 -8.11
N SER A 285 -0.46 -14.41 -7.78
CA SER A 285 -0.91 -15.75 -7.45
C SER A 285 -1.20 -16.51 -8.74
N ILE A 286 -0.50 -17.63 -8.95
CA ILE A 286 -0.70 -18.51 -10.11
C ILE A 286 -2.05 -19.25 -10.02
N VAL A 287 -2.50 -19.55 -8.80
CA VAL A 287 -3.74 -20.29 -8.55
C VAL A 287 -4.97 -19.41 -8.76
N GLU A 288 -4.84 -18.12 -8.44
CA GLU A 288 -5.92 -17.14 -8.51
C GLU A 288 -5.32 -15.79 -8.95
N PRO A 289 -5.17 -15.56 -10.27
CA PRO A 289 -4.70 -14.29 -10.79
C PRO A 289 -5.59 -13.14 -10.32
N GLY A 290 -4.98 -12.05 -9.86
CA GLY A 290 -5.73 -10.91 -9.30
C GLY A 290 -6.11 -11.06 -7.82
N ARG A 291 -5.60 -12.09 -7.13
CA ARG A 291 -5.78 -12.22 -5.68
C ARG A 291 -4.96 -11.19 -4.91
N VAL A 292 -5.58 -10.55 -3.91
CA VAL A 292 -4.92 -9.64 -2.95
C VAL A 292 -4.52 -10.33 -1.65
N TYR A 293 -5.40 -11.14 -1.06
CA TYR A 293 -5.09 -11.81 0.21
C TYR A 293 -3.89 -12.76 0.07
N ARG A 294 -2.95 -12.67 1.02
CA ARG A 294 -1.69 -13.43 1.03
C ARG A 294 -0.97 -13.35 2.37
N GLN A 295 -0.03 -14.26 2.59
CA GLN A 295 0.83 -14.28 3.76
C GLN A 295 2.23 -13.82 3.34
N ILE A 296 2.82 -12.92 4.12
CA ILE A 296 4.20 -12.48 3.97
C ILE A 296 4.94 -12.78 5.27
N SER A 297 5.88 -13.73 5.21
CA SER A 297 6.75 -14.06 6.34
C SER A 297 7.94 -13.10 6.39
N TYR A 298 8.06 -12.38 7.49
CA TYR A 298 9.15 -11.42 7.74
C TYR A 298 10.04 -11.88 8.90
N GLY A 299 10.70 -13.02 8.69
CA GLY A 299 11.63 -13.63 9.63
C GLY A 299 10.96 -14.31 10.83
N PRO A 300 11.74 -14.67 11.87
CA PRO A 300 11.22 -15.46 13.00
C PRO A 300 10.19 -14.75 13.87
N HIS A 301 10.09 -13.42 13.77
CA HIS A 301 9.21 -12.64 14.64
C HIS A 301 7.84 -12.37 14.05
N LEU A 302 7.69 -12.34 12.74
CA LEU A 302 6.49 -11.75 12.15
C LEU A 302 6.01 -12.53 10.92
N ASP A 303 4.76 -12.97 10.97
CA ASP A 303 3.96 -13.26 9.79
C ASP A 303 2.89 -12.19 9.65
N VAL A 304 2.73 -11.64 8.44
CA VAL A 304 1.65 -10.71 8.09
C VAL A 304 0.64 -11.44 7.21
N PHE A 305 -0.60 -11.51 7.65
CA PHE A 305 -1.74 -12.06 6.91
C PHE A 305 -2.55 -10.90 6.35
N VAL A 306 -2.36 -10.58 5.08
CA VAL A 306 -3.12 -9.56 4.36
C VAL A 306 -4.44 -10.17 3.91
N LEU A 307 -5.56 -9.57 4.31
CA LEU A 307 -6.91 -9.99 3.95
C LEU A 307 -7.40 -9.30 2.67
N ASP A 308 -8.58 -9.68 2.23
CA ASP A 308 -9.37 -9.03 1.17
C ASP A 308 -10.84 -9.12 1.59
N GLU A 309 -11.38 -8.04 2.14
CA GLU A 309 -12.75 -8.01 2.65
C GLU A 309 -13.73 -7.39 1.63
N ARG A 310 -13.32 -7.32 0.36
CA ARG A 310 -14.09 -6.70 -0.74
C ARG A 310 -14.48 -7.67 -1.84
N SER A 311 -13.56 -8.52 -2.30
CA SER A 311 -13.80 -9.35 -3.50
C SER A 311 -14.81 -10.47 -3.29
N TYR A 312 -14.93 -10.97 -2.06
CA TYR A 312 -15.67 -12.21 -1.75
C TYR A 312 -16.89 -11.99 -0.85
N ARG A 313 -17.17 -10.73 -0.47
CA ARG A 313 -18.25 -10.38 0.44
C ARG A 313 -19.63 -10.53 -0.19
N GLY A 314 -20.61 -10.79 0.66
CA GLY A 314 -22.02 -10.66 0.36
C GLY A 314 -22.46 -9.20 0.18
N PRO A 315 -23.74 -8.96 -0.13
CA PRO A 315 -24.27 -7.62 -0.35
C PRO A 315 -24.18 -6.73 0.88
N ASN A 316 -24.22 -5.41 0.67
CA ASN A 316 -24.35 -4.40 1.74
C ASN A 316 -25.80 -4.28 2.26
N GLY A 317 -26.39 -5.42 2.63
CA GLY A 317 -27.72 -5.51 3.22
C GLY A 317 -27.75 -5.04 4.69
N PRO A 318 -28.86 -5.32 5.41
CA PRO A 318 -28.97 -4.99 6.84
C PRO A 318 -27.95 -5.68 7.74
N ASN A 319 -27.29 -6.75 7.26
CA ASN A 319 -26.31 -7.54 8.03
C ASN A 319 -26.92 -8.15 9.31
N LEU A 320 -28.12 -8.74 9.19
CA LEU A 320 -28.91 -9.27 10.31
C LEU A 320 -29.22 -10.76 10.16
N GLU A 321 -28.59 -11.44 9.22
CA GLU A 321 -28.74 -12.86 8.95
C GLU A 321 -28.45 -13.66 10.23
N THR A 322 -29.32 -14.62 10.55
CA THR A 322 -29.19 -15.47 11.74
C THR A 322 -28.56 -16.83 11.45
N VAL A 323 -28.19 -17.05 10.19
CA VAL A 323 -27.51 -18.25 9.69
C VAL A 323 -26.35 -17.82 8.79
N TYR A 324 -25.25 -18.57 8.83
CA TYR A 324 -24.12 -18.30 7.95
C TYR A 324 -24.41 -18.82 6.53
N ASP A 325 -24.57 -17.90 5.60
CA ASP A 325 -24.87 -18.13 4.19
C ASP A 325 -24.17 -17.10 3.29
N PRO A 326 -24.25 -17.18 1.95
CA PRO A 326 -23.59 -16.21 1.07
C PRO A 326 -23.99 -14.75 1.27
N ALA A 327 -25.15 -14.45 1.87
CA ALA A 327 -25.53 -13.08 2.19
C ALA A 327 -24.74 -12.53 3.38
N SER A 328 -24.25 -13.43 4.24
CA SER A 328 -23.45 -13.14 5.44
C SER A 328 -21.94 -13.12 5.18
N TYR A 329 -21.48 -13.44 3.96
CA TYR A 329 -20.04 -13.53 3.68
C TYR A 329 -19.36 -12.16 3.76
N PHE A 330 -18.11 -12.16 4.18
CA PHE A 330 -17.26 -10.97 4.17
C PHE A 330 -15.90 -11.28 3.53
N LEU A 331 -15.15 -12.20 4.11
CA LEU A 331 -13.95 -12.83 3.57
C LEU A 331 -14.28 -14.00 2.65
N GLY A 332 -15.38 -14.70 2.92
CA GLY A 332 -15.78 -15.91 2.21
C GLY A 332 -15.03 -17.17 2.68
N PRO A 333 -15.61 -18.37 2.40
CA PRO A 333 -15.17 -19.62 3.01
C PRO A 333 -13.72 -20.04 2.65
N ASP A 334 -13.28 -19.77 1.42
CA ASP A 334 -11.95 -20.16 0.96
C ASP A 334 -10.85 -19.34 1.65
N GLN A 335 -11.07 -18.03 1.80
CA GLN A 335 -10.15 -17.14 2.50
C GLN A 335 -10.10 -17.47 4.00
N ILE A 336 -11.23 -17.78 4.65
CA ILE A 336 -11.25 -18.24 6.05
C ILE A 336 -10.45 -19.53 6.21
N ALA A 337 -10.65 -20.51 5.32
CA ALA A 337 -9.91 -21.77 5.36
C ALA A 337 -8.41 -21.58 5.10
N TRP A 338 -8.05 -20.62 4.24
CA TRP A 338 -6.67 -20.20 4.02
C TRP A 338 -6.06 -19.57 5.27
N LEU A 339 -6.74 -18.59 5.89
CA LEU A 339 -6.26 -17.86 7.06
C LEU A 339 -6.04 -18.81 8.24
N LYS A 340 -7.03 -19.65 8.57
CA LYS A 340 -6.93 -20.63 9.65
C LYS A 340 -5.74 -21.57 9.48
N ARG A 341 -5.50 -22.03 8.25
CA ARG A 341 -4.35 -22.89 7.92
C ARG A 341 -3.03 -22.15 8.06
N GLY A 342 -2.97 -20.90 7.59
CA GLY A 342 -1.80 -20.03 7.74
C GLY A 342 -1.45 -19.78 9.20
N LEU A 343 -2.44 -19.41 10.02
CA LEU A 343 -2.30 -19.18 11.45
C LEU A 343 -1.80 -20.44 12.18
N LEU A 344 -2.37 -21.60 11.88
CA LEU A 344 -1.95 -22.88 12.47
C LEU A 344 -0.51 -23.28 12.10
N ASN A 345 -0.10 -22.97 10.87
CA ASN A 345 1.23 -23.31 10.36
C ASN A 345 2.30 -22.29 10.72
N SER A 346 1.91 -21.07 11.08
CA SER A 346 2.84 -20.00 11.46
C SER A 346 3.69 -20.41 12.67
N ARG A 347 4.99 -20.14 12.57
CA ARG A 347 5.96 -20.29 13.67
C ARG A 347 6.54 -18.94 14.12
N ALA A 348 6.11 -17.85 13.50
CA ALA A 348 6.50 -16.50 13.88
C ALA A 348 6.08 -16.16 15.31
N THR A 349 6.81 -15.28 15.98
CA THR A 349 6.43 -14.79 17.32
C THR A 349 5.05 -14.13 17.29
N TRP A 350 4.81 -13.26 16.31
CA TRP A 350 3.57 -12.51 16.11
C TRP A 350 2.91 -12.88 14.78
N LYS A 351 1.58 -12.93 14.80
CA LYS A 351 0.73 -13.05 13.60
C LYS A 351 -0.07 -11.77 13.49
N VAL A 352 0.37 -10.87 12.62
CA VAL A 352 -0.38 -9.64 12.32
C VAL A 352 -1.43 -9.96 11.28
N ILE A 353 -2.69 -9.70 11.58
CA ILE A 353 -3.81 -9.81 10.64
C ILE A 353 -4.10 -8.39 10.18
N ALA A 354 -3.82 -8.12 8.90
CA ALA A 354 -4.12 -6.85 8.26
C ALA A 354 -5.52 -6.93 7.66
N SER A 355 -6.46 -6.26 8.32
CA SER A 355 -7.84 -6.07 7.86
C SER A 355 -7.92 -4.70 7.20
N ASP A 356 -8.66 -4.59 6.10
CA ASP A 356 -8.93 -3.29 5.50
C ASP A 356 -9.92 -2.51 6.38
N MET A 357 -10.95 -3.17 6.96
CA MET A 357 -11.92 -2.53 7.87
C MET A 357 -11.79 -2.93 9.37
N PRO A 358 -12.23 -2.06 10.31
CA PRO A 358 -12.29 -2.39 11.74
C PRO A 358 -13.38 -3.40 12.12
N LEU A 359 -13.15 -4.15 13.20
CA LEU A 359 -14.00 -5.30 13.59
C LEU A 359 -15.34 -4.88 14.21
N SER A 360 -15.33 -3.94 15.15
CA SER A 360 -16.51 -3.57 15.95
C SER A 360 -17.02 -2.15 15.70
N LEU A 361 -16.50 -1.44 14.69
CA LEU A 361 -16.98 -0.11 14.35
C LEU A 361 -18.13 -0.18 13.36
N VAL A 362 -19.27 0.39 13.74
CA VAL A 362 -20.47 0.41 12.89
C VAL A 362 -20.27 1.46 11.79
N VAL A 363 -20.27 0.98 10.54
CA VAL A 363 -20.19 1.79 9.33
C VAL A 363 -21.38 1.44 8.44
N SER A 364 -22.19 2.44 8.10
CA SER A 364 -23.39 2.26 7.27
C SER A 364 -23.06 2.34 5.78
N ASP A 365 -23.72 1.53 4.95
CA ASP A 365 -23.55 1.57 3.49
C ASP A 365 -24.08 2.89 2.89
N THR A 366 -25.22 3.36 3.39
CA THR A 366 -25.84 4.61 2.95
C THR A 366 -26.45 5.37 4.14
N PRO A 367 -26.81 6.66 3.96
CA PRO A 367 -27.60 7.38 4.97
C PRO A 367 -28.96 6.74 5.28
N LYS A 368 -29.45 5.84 4.43
CA LYS A 368 -30.73 5.13 4.62
C LYS A 368 -30.57 3.77 5.32
N GLY A 369 -29.34 3.35 5.63
CA GLY A 369 -29.02 2.06 6.23
C GLY A 369 -28.19 1.16 5.32
N GLY A 370 -28.17 -0.12 5.65
CA GLY A 370 -27.21 -1.11 5.13
C GLY A 370 -25.90 -1.08 5.92
N SER A 371 -25.12 -2.16 5.83
CA SER A 371 -23.84 -2.27 6.52
C SER A 371 -22.69 -2.29 5.53
N GLU A 372 -21.70 -1.46 5.83
CA GLU A 372 -20.41 -1.45 5.15
C GLU A 372 -19.39 -2.31 5.90
N ALA A 373 -19.21 -2.07 7.19
CA ALA A 373 -18.24 -2.82 7.98
C ALA A 373 -18.76 -4.21 8.41
N ILE A 374 -17.95 -4.89 9.23
CA ILE A 374 -18.26 -6.15 9.92
C ILE A 374 -19.42 -5.95 10.89
N ALA A 375 -19.32 -4.92 11.72
CA ALA A 375 -20.25 -4.61 12.80
C ALA A 375 -21.59 -4.06 12.29
N GLN A 376 -22.69 -4.57 12.85
CA GLN A 376 -24.06 -4.08 12.59
C GLN A 376 -24.74 -3.46 13.82
N GLY A 377 -24.07 -3.45 14.98
CA GLY A 377 -24.59 -2.94 16.24
C GLY A 377 -24.79 -4.01 17.31
N ASP A 378 -25.11 -3.57 18.53
CA ASP A 378 -25.17 -4.42 19.73
C ASP A 378 -26.02 -5.68 19.56
N GLY A 379 -25.46 -6.84 19.93
CA GLY A 379 -26.22 -8.08 19.91
C GLY A 379 -25.36 -9.35 19.83
N PRO A 380 -26.03 -10.51 19.67
CA PRO A 380 -25.33 -11.74 19.34
C PRO A 380 -24.77 -11.68 17.91
N VAL A 381 -23.80 -12.55 17.63
CA VAL A 381 -23.21 -12.75 16.30
C VAL A 381 -24.30 -12.89 15.23
N ARG A 382 -24.25 -12.04 14.21
CA ARG A 382 -25.12 -12.08 13.02
C ARG A 382 -24.36 -11.64 11.76
N GLY A 383 -24.90 -12.01 10.60
CA GLY A 383 -24.36 -11.62 9.31
C GLY A 383 -22.85 -11.85 9.21
N ARG A 384 -22.11 -10.81 8.84
CA ARG A 384 -20.65 -10.81 8.63
C ARG A 384 -19.84 -11.16 9.86
N GLU A 385 -20.37 -10.91 11.06
CA GLU A 385 -19.70 -11.28 12.31
C GLU A 385 -19.53 -12.79 12.46
N PHE A 386 -20.30 -13.63 11.73
CA PHE A 386 -20.13 -15.09 11.78
C PHE A 386 -18.71 -15.51 11.45
N GLU A 387 -18.08 -14.86 10.46
CA GLU A 387 -16.73 -15.20 10.01
C GLU A 387 -15.69 -14.77 11.05
N ILE A 388 -15.85 -13.58 11.65
CA ILE A 388 -14.96 -13.11 12.73
C ILE A 388 -15.10 -14.00 13.97
N ALA A 389 -16.33 -14.34 14.38
CA ALA A 389 -16.57 -15.26 15.48
C ALA A 389 -15.95 -16.64 15.25
N ASP A 390 -15.98 -17.14 14.00
CA ASP A 390 -15.38 -18.42 13.61
C ASP A 390 -13.83 -18.36 13.61
N ILE A 391 -13.24 -17.26 13.16
CA ILE A 391 -11.79 -17.03 13.22
C ILE A 391 -11.32 -16.93 14.68
N LEU A 392 -11.98 -16.11 15.49
CA LEU A 392 -11.64 -15.91 16.89
C LEU A 392 -11.77 -17.20 17.71
N ARG A 393 -12.84 -17.98 17.50
CA ARG A 393 -13.00 -19.31 18.08
C ARG A 393 -11.88 -20.26 17.67
N PHE A 394 -11.55 -20.26 16.38
CA PHE A 394 -10.46 -21.11 15.88
C PHE A 394 -9.13 -20.76 16.53
N ILE A 395 -8.78 -19.47 16.62
CA ILE A 395 -7.55 -19.01 17.28
C ILE A 395 -7.45 -19.55 18.71
N LYS A 396 -8.55 -19.48 19.47
CA LYS A 396 -8.64 -20.03 20.83
C LYS A 396 -8.50 -21.57 20.86
N MET A 397 -9.21 -22.28 19.99
CA MET A 397 -9.28 -23.75 19.99
C MET A 397 -8.02 -24.42 19.43
N ALA A 398 -7.33 -23.76 18.49
CA ALA A 398 -6.10 -24.21 17.84
C ALA A 398 -4.82 -23.66 18.49
N PRO A 399 -4.90 -23.38 19.80
CA PRO A 399 -4.11 -22.39 20.58
C PRO A 399 -3.13 -21.52 19.77
N VAL A 400 -3.63 -20.71 18.84
CA VAL A 400 -2.82 -19.74 18.11
C VAL A 400 -2.57 -18.53 19.01
N SER A 401 -1.34 -18.36 19.47
CA SER A 401 -0.93 -17.23 20.30
C SER A 401 -0.50 -16.02 19.46
N ASN A 402 -0.49 -14.83 20.11
CA ASN A 402 0.16 -13.61 19.62
C ASN A 402 -0.42 -13.05 18.30
N THR A 403 -1.75 -13.02 18.20
CA THR A 403 -2.46 -12.36 17.11
C THR A 403 -2.71 -10.88 17.42
N VAL A 404 -2.47 -10.00 16.44
CA VAL A 404 -2.78 -8.56 16.52
C VAL A 404 -3.46 -8.14 15.22
N TRP A 405 -4.51 -7.33 15.32
CA TRP A 405 -5.22 -6.79 14.16
C TRP A 405 -4.80 -5.35 13.89
N LEU A 406 -4.50 -5.02 12.63
CA LEU A 406 -4.19 -3.67 12.17
C LEU A 406 -5.20 -3.28 11.09
N THR A 407 -5.86 -2.12 11.26
CA THR A 407 -7.00 -1.69 10.44
C THR A 407 -6.93 -0.20 10.06
N ALA A 408 -7.72 0.20 9.05
CA ALA A 408 -7.87 1.59 8.59
C ALA A 408 -9.37 1.94 8.33
N ASP A 409 -9.74 2.45 7.15
CA ASP A 409 -11.10 2.83 6.67
C ASP A 409 -11.76 4.03 7.38
N VAL A 410 -11.74 4.08 8.71
CA VAL A 410 -12.64 5.00 9.46
C VAL A 410 -12.11 6.43 9.63
N HIS A 411 -10.91 6.70 9.13
CA HIS A 411 -10.26 8.02 9.11
C HIS A 411 -10.05 8.66 10.50
N TYR A 412 -9.64 7.85 11.47
CA TYR A 412 -9.04 8.31 12.72
C TYR A 412 -8.12 7.25 13.33
N ALA A 413 -7.37 7.64 14.38
CA ALA A 413 -6.53 6.70 15.13
C ALA A 413 -7.23 6.20 16.39
N ALA A 414 -7.20 4.90 16.63
CA ALA A 414 -7.75 4.28 17.84
C ALA A 414 -7.01 3.00 18.25
N ALA A 415 -7.12 2.65 19.53
CA ALA A 415 -6.68 1.36 20.05
C ALA A 415 -7.84 0.70 20.80
N HIS A 416 -8.21 -0.50 20.39
CA HIS A 416 -9.27 -1.29 21.00
C HIS A 416 -8.68 -2.57 21.61
N TYR A 417 -9.12 -2.88 22.84
CA TYR A 417 -8.81 -4.15 23.49
C TYR A 417 -10.10 -4.96 23.61
N TYR A 418 -10.13 -6.15 23.06
CA TYR A 418 -11.31 -7.01 23.05
C TYR A 418 -11.26 -7.95 24.25
N ASP A 419 -12.26 -7.87 25.13
CA ASP A 419 -12.39 -8.72 26.33
C ASP A 419 -13.64 -9.60 26.22
N PRO A 420 -13.51 -10.94 26.15
CA PRO A 420 -14.66 -11.85 26.07
C PRO A 420 -15.59 -11.72 27.28
N ASN A 421 -15.14 -11.22 28.43
CA ASN A 421 -16.00 -10.98 29.60
C ASN A 421 -16.94 -9.77 29.42
N LYS A 422 -16.70 -8.94 28.41
CA LYS A 422 -17.53 -7.78 28.04
C LYS A 422 -18.31 -7.99 26.75
N ALA A 423 -18.09 -9.13 26.09
CA ALA A 423 -18.66 -9.48 24.81
C ALA A 423 -19.98 -10.25 24.95
N GLN A 424 -20.83 -10.15 23.92
CA GLN A 424 -21.97 -11.06 23.75
C GLN A 424 -21.51 -12.44 23.26
N PHE A 425 -20.52 -12.49 22.37
CA PHE A 425 -19.85 -13.71 21.95
C PHE A 425 -18.60 -13.94 22.78
N GLN A 426 -18.53 -15.00 23.60
CA GLN A 426 -17.44 -15.16 24.59
C GLN A 426 -16.39 -16.22 24.20
N ASP A 427 -16.53 -16.85 23.03
CA ASP A 427 -15.67 -17.98 22.66
C ASP A 427 -14.40 -17.53 21.91
N PHE A 428 -13.63 -16.65 22.55
CA PHE A 428 -12.35 -16.14 22.04
C PHE A 428 -11.39 -15.77 23.19
N GLU A 429 -10.10 -15.59 22.87
CA GLU A 429 -9.07 -15.10 23.81
C GLU A 429 -8.88 -13.58 23.65
N PRO A 430 -8.59 -12.83 24.72
CA PRO A 430 -8.41 -11.38 24.61
C PRO A 430 -7.31 -10.99 23.61
N PHE A 431 -7.54 -9.95 22.81
CA PHE A 431 -6.63 -9.48 21.77
C PHE A 431 -6.71 -7.96 21.54
N TRP A 432 -5.76 -7.44 20.75
CA TRP A 432 -5.68 -6.03 20.39
C TRP A 432 -5.99 -5.81 18.91
N GLU A 433 -6.71 -4.72 18.65
CA GLU A 433 -6.85 -4.07 17.35
C GLU A 433 -6.29 -2.64 17.44
N PHE A 434 -5.53 -2.24 16.43
CA PHE A 434 -5.05 -0.86 16.29
C PHE A 434 -5.49 -0.29 14.94
N VAL A 435 -6.22 0.83 15.01
CA VAL A 435 -6.78 1.53 13.86
C VAL A 435 -5.89 2.72 13.53
N SER A 436 -5.49 2.88 12.27
CA SER A 436 -4.73 4.06 11.84
C SER A 436 -5.06 4.49 10.41
N GLY A 437 -5.47 5.74 10.30
CA GLY A 437 -5.83 6.45 9.08
C GLY A 437 -6.50 7.77 9.46
N PRO A 438 -6.66 8.74 8.55
CA PRO A 438 -6.19 8.70 7.18
C PRO A 438 -4.74 9.16 7.07
N LEU A 439 -4.03 8.70 6.04
CA LEU A 439 -2.67 9.16 5.72
C LEU A 439 -2.68 10.52 5.04
N HIS A 440 -3.62 10.73 4.10
CA HIS A 440 -3.81 11.99 3.38
C HIS A 440 -5.23 12.11 2.81
N ALA A 441 -6.25 12.09 3.67
CA ALA A 441 -7.65 12.19 3.27
C ALA A 441 -8.48 12.98 4.30
N GLY A 442 -9.78 13.10 4.08
CA GLY A 442 -10.68 13.81 5.00
C GLY A 442 -10.81 13.06 6.32
N THR A 443 -10.94 13.72 7.46
CA THR A 443 -11.04 12.99 8.74
C THR A 443 -12.47 12.83 9.24
N PHE A 444 -12.79 11.71 9.89
CA PHE A 444 -14.14 11.40 10.36
C PHE A 444 -14.18 10.83 11.77
N GLY A 445 -15.38 10.66 12.30
CA GLY A 445 -15.63 9.93 13.52
C GLY A 445 -15.57 10.76 14.82
N PRO A 446 -15.56 10.08 15.98
CA PRO A 446 -15.48 8.62 16.12
C PRO A 446 -16.81 7.93 15.77
N ASN A 447 -16.71 6.72 15.21
CA ASN A 447 -17.87 5.87 14.89
C ASN A 447 -18.42 5.21 16.17
N ALA A 448 -19.65 4.69 16.07
CA ALA A 448 -20.24 3.90 17.16
C ALA A 448 -19.59 2.52 17.20
N LEU A 449 -19.33 2.00 18.42
CA LEU A 449 -18.91 0.63 18.63
C LEU A 449 -20.13 -0.26 18.88
N ASP A 450 -20.06 -1.51 18.45
CA ASP A 450 -20.93 -2.57 18.94
C ASP A 450 -20.35 -3.28 20.17
N ASN A 451 -21.15 -4.18 20.75
CA ASN A 451 -20.76 -5.00 21.90
C ASN A 451 -20.61 -6.49 21.57
N THR A 452 -20.71 -6.90 20.30
CA THR A 452 -20.68 -8.31 19.89
C THR A 452 -19.41 -8.99 20.40
N PHE A 453 -18.26 -8.36 20.16
CA PHE A 453 -16.93 -8.85 20.57
C PHE A 453 -16.35 -8.10 21.78
N GLY A 454 -17.14 -7.24 22.44
CA GLY A 454 -16.76 -6.55 23.67
C GLY A 454 -15.52 -5.64 23.55
N PRO A 455 -15.45 -4.73 22.56
CA PRO A 455 -14.33 -3.80 22.43
C PRO A 455 -14.28 -2.81 23.59
N GLU A 456 -13.07 -2.58 24.12
CA GLU A 456 -12.77 -1.49 25.03
C GLU A 456 -11.91 -0.44 24.34
N VAL A 457 -12.41 0.79 24.27
CA VAL A 457 -11.61 1.93 23.79
C VAL A 457 -10.50 2.23 24.80
N ARG A 458 -9.26 1.98 24.40
CA ARG A 458 -8.05 2.34 25.15
C ARG A 458 -7.48 3.68 24.72
N PHE A 459 -7.71 4.04 23.46
CA PHE A 459 -7.33 5.32 22.90
C PHE A 459 -8.21 5.67 21.69
N VAL A 460 -8.50 6.95 21.50
CA VAL A 460 -9.13 7.49 20.29
C VAL A 460 -8.69 8.93 20.06
N LYS A 461 -8.33 9.24 18.81
CA LYS A 461 -8.08 10.61 18.34
C LYS A 461 -8.80 10.81 17.01
N ALA A 462 -9.95 11.47 17.10
CA ALA A 462 -10.85 11.76 15.98
C ALA A 462 -11.26 13.25 16.03
N PRO A 463 -11.74 13.84 14.93
CA PRO A 463 -12.07 15.27 14.86
C PRO A 463 -13.37 15.63 15.61
N GLY A 464 -14.18 14.63 15.95
CA GLY A 464 -15.43 14.77 16.70
C GLY A 464 -16.61 15.12 15.80
N LYS A 465 -17.83 14.81 16.25
CA LYS A 465 -19.05 14.83 15.41
C LYS A 465 -19.35 16.16 14.72
N ASP A 466 -18.91 17.28 15.30
CA ASP A 466 -19.14 18.62 14.76
C ASP A 466 -18.10 19.07 13.71
N ASN A 467 -16.98 18.35 13.60
CA ASN A 467 -15.88 18.67 12.70
C ASN A 467 -15.56 17.43 11.86
N GLN A 468 -16.22 17.27 10.72
CA GLN A 468 -16.01 16.14 9.81
C GLN A 468 -15.35 16.62 8.51
N ASN A 469 -14.68 15.70 7.82
CA ASN A 469 -13.93 15.96 6.59
C ASN A 469 -12.89 17.09 6.74
N LEU A 470 -12.10 17.11 7.82
CA LEU A 470 -11.05 18.12 7.97
C LEU A 470 -9.92 17.89 6.95
N PRO A 471 -9.30 18.96 6.41
CA PRO A 471 -8.19 18.85 5.48
C PRO A 471 -6.92 18.32 6.16
N PRO A 472 -5.94 17.78 5.40
CA PRO A 472 -4.64 17.38 5.95
C PRO A 472 -3.90 18.50 6.71
N SER A 473 -4.11 19.77 6.35
CA SER A 473 -3.55 20.93 7.06
C SER A 473 -4.08 21.12 8.49
N ALA A 474 -5.14 20.41 8.87
CA ALA A 474 -5.62 20.37 10.26
C ALA A 474 -4.72 19.53 11.18
N GLY A 475 -3.74 18.80 10.63
CA GLY A 475 -2.78 18.00 11.39
C GLY A 475 -3.36 16.69 11.95
N MET A 476 -4.57 16.31 11.55
CA MET A 476 -5.26 15.11 12.02
C MET A 476 -5.13 13.94 11.03
N GLN A 477 -3.97 13.80 10.40
CA GLN A 477 -3.63 12.60 9.64
C GLN A 477 -2.82 11.69 10.56
N PHE A 478 -2.98 10.39 10.43
CA PHE A 478 -2.43 9.43 11.37
C PHE A 478 -1.74 8.28 10.66
N PHE A 479 -0.70 7.77 11.28
CA PHE A 479 -0.09 6.51 10.89
C PHE A 479 0.32 5.75 12.14
N GLY A 480 0.40 4.44 12.00
CA GLY A 480 0.86 3.56 13.05
C GLY A 480 2.32 3.14 12.85
N HIS A 481 3.03 2.93 13.95
CA HIS A 481 4.41 2.44 13.96
C HIS A 481 4.52 1.23 14.88
N VAL A 482 5.07 0.14 14.37
CA VAL A 482 5.33 -1.08 15.12
C VAL A 482 6.83 -1.32 15.20
N LYS A 483 7.31 -1.74 16.37
CA LYS A 483 8.65 -2.26 16.61
C LYS A 483 8.54 -3.59 17.35
N ILE A 484 9.24 -4.61 16.89
CA ILE A 484 9.41 -5.88 17.58
C ILE A 484 10.88 -5.97 17.98
N ASP A 485 11.16 -6.10 19.27
CA ASP A 485 12.52 -6.28 19.80
C ASP A 485 13.04 -7.68 19.47
N GLY A 486 14.26 -7.78 18.92
CA GLY A 486 14.81 -9.04 18.43
C GLY A 486 15.13 -10.05 19.54
N ALA A 487 15.53 -9.57 20.72
CA ALA A 487 15.91 -10.46 21.81
C ALA A 487 14.67 -11.03 22.49
N SER A 488 13.80 -10.17 23.00
CA SER A 488 12.60 -10.53 23.77
C SER A 488 11.42 -10.95 22.88
N GLY A 489 11.32 -10.42 21.67
CA GLY A 489 10.13 -10.54 20.84
C GLY A 489 8.98 -9.64 21.29
N GLN A 490 9.18 -8.70 22.21
CA GLN A 490 8.16 -7.72 22.61
C GLN A 490 7.77 -6.84 21.42
N MET A 491 6.47 -6.63 21.24
CA MET A 491 5.93 -5.74 20.20
C MET A 491 5.48 -4.42 20.82
N THR A 492 6.12 -3.32 20.48
CA THR A 492 5.64 -1.97 20.78
C THR A 492 4.86 -1.43 19.60
N VAL A 493 3.62 -1.02 19.85
CA VAL A 493 2.74 -0.35 18.89
C VAL A 493 2.57 1.11 19.31
N THR A 494 2.76 2.03 18.37
CA THR A 494 2.64 3.48 18.59
C THR A 494 1.72 4.07 17.53
N LEU A 495 0.75 4.86 17.95
CA LEU A 495 -0.10 5.66 17.06
C LEU A 495 0.46 7.07 16.98
N CYS A 496 0.79 7.54 15.78
CA CYS A 496 1.40 8.82 15.51
C CYS A 496 0.48 9.73 14.70
N ASP A 497 0.66 11.05 14.83
CA ASP A 497 0.09 12.01 13.89
C ASP A 497 1.05 12.33 12.73
N ARG A 498 0.56 13.12 11.76
CA ARG A 498 1.30 13.61 10.59
C ARG A 498 2.63 14.30 10.93
N ALA A 499 2.71 14.92 12.11
CA ALA A 499 3.89 15.63 12.57
C ALA A 499 4.91 14.71 13.27
N ASP A 500 4.69 13.40 13.22
CA ASP A 500 5.51 12.38 13.88
C ASP A 500 5.46 12.47 15.41
N VAL A 501 4.35 12.97 15.97
CA VAL A 501 4.12 12.98 17.41
C VAL A 501 3.45 11.67 17.81
N ALA A 502 4.10 10.94 18.72
CA ALA A 502 3.50 9.76 19.36
C ALA A 502 2.32 10.19 20.24
N LEU A 503 1.10 9.83 19.84
CA LEU A 503 -0.13 10.17 20.55
C LEU A 503 -0.45 9.14 21.63
N TRP A 504 -0.14 7.87 21.36
CA TRP A 504 -0.38 6.77 22.26
C TRP A 504 0.52 5.58 21.91
N SER A 505 0.89 4.77 22.91
CA SER A 505 1.67 3.55 22.69
C SER A 505 1.41 2.50 23.76
N THR A 506 1.58 1.23 23.38
CA THR A 506 1.57 0.07 24.28
C THR A 506 2.64 -0.93 23.86
N THR A 507 3.16 -1.69 24.82
CA THR A 507 4.06 -2.83 24.56
C THR A 507 3.36 -4.12 24.93
N LEU A 508 3.38 -5.08 24.02
CA LEU A 508 2.78 -6.38 24.14
C LEU A 508 3.86 -7.44 24.38
N ASP A 509 3.72 -8.21 25.44
CA ASP A 509 4.58 -9.35 25.73
C ASP A 509 4.13 -10.57 24.91
N PRO A 510 5.04 -11.25 24.19
CA PRO A 510 4.68 -12.45 23.46
C PRO A 510 4.39 -13.60 24.43
N LYS A 511 3.27 -14.27 24.25
CA LYS A 511 2.98 -15.54 24.92
C LYS A 511 3.89 -16.63 24.33
N PRO A 512 4.36 -17.59 25.14
CA PRO A 512 5.08 -18.76 24.63
C PRO A 512 4.24 -19.49 23.56
N ALA A 513 4.93 -19.96 22.52
CA ALA A 513 4.32 -20.74 21.43
C ALA A 513 4.00 -22.18 21.84
#